data_AF-A0A1H9KWD6-F1
#
_entry.id   AF-A0A1H9KWD6-F1
#
_cell.length_a   1.000
_cell.length_b   1.000
_cell.length_c   1.000
_cell.angle_alpha   90.00
_cell.angle_beta   90.00
_cell.angle_gamma   90.00
#
_symmetry.space_group_name_H-M   'P 1'
#
loop_
_entity.id
_entity.type
_entity.pdbx_description
1 polymer ?
#
loop_
_entity_poly.entity_id
_entity_poly.type
_entity_poly.pdbx_seq_one_letter_code
_entity_poly.pdbx_strand_id
1 'polypeptide(L)'
;MPLTALAHIKQRRLQRAEREARSQLAFLQKAEKAKAQSVESYLAFQRGSREEQQRLFAAHVGQLIDCRALEHWRRQVSLLGEREASLHGQVVACEEALARQHTAHQQAQAQLAQTRQKRDSFVQLRDEAHQRAARLAECRQELELEEHRLHGGLQP
;
A
#
# COMPACT_ATOMS: atom_id res chain seq x y z
N MET A 1 28.34 -12.67 -14.49
CA MET A 1 27.78 -12.51 -13.12
C MET A 1 27.59 -13.89 -12.51
N PRO A 2 28.16 -14.18 -11.33
CA PRO A 2 27.99 -15.49 -10.69
C PRO A 2 26.53 -15.67 -10.21
N LEU A 3 26.02 -16.91 -10.26
CA LEU A 3 24.65 -17.24 -9.86
C LEU A 3 24.33 -16.82 -8.41
N THR A 4 25.33 -16.84 -7.54
CA THR A 4 25.25 -16.37 -6.16
C THR A 4 24.96 -14.87 -6.07
N ALA A 5 25.63 -14.03 -6.88
CA ALA A 5 25.36 -12.59 -6.94
C ALA A 5 23.94 -12.30 -7.42
N LEU A 6 23.45 -13.05 -8.41
CA LEU A 6 22.08 -12.91 -8.91
C LEU A 6 21.04 -13.34 -7.85
N ALA A 7 21.32 -14.38 -7.06
CA ALA A 7 20.49 -14.79 -5.92
C ALA A 7 20.36 -13.66 -4.89
N HIS A 8 21.48 -13.03 -4.51
CA HIS A 8 21.48 -11.89 -3.59
C HIS A 8 20.68 -10.70 -4.13
N ILE A 9 20.79 -10.39 -5.43
CA ILE A 9 20.01 -9.32 -6.06
C ILE A 9 18.51 -9.63 -5.99
N LYS A 10 18.10 -10.86 -6.31
CA LYS A 10 16.69 -11.29 -6.24
C LYS A 10 16.15 -11.23 -4.81
N GLN A 11 16.93 -11.67 -3.83
CA GLN A 11 16.57 -11.59 -2.41
C GLN A 11 16.39 -10.14 -1.94
N ARG A 12 17.29 -9.23 -2.33
CA ARG A 12 17.17 -7.81 -2.01
C ARG A 12 15.94 -7.17 -2.65
N ARG A 13 15.59 -7.55 -3.89
CA ARG A 13 14.36 -7.09 -4.56
C ARG A 13 13.11 -7.56 -3.81
N LEU A 14 13.09 -8.81 -3.36
CA LEU A 14 12.00 -9.34 -2.53
C LEU A 14 11.85 -8.54 -1.24
N GLN A 15 12.94 -8.35 -0.49
CA GLN A 15 12.93 -7.57 0.75
C GLN A 15 12.43 -6.13 0.55
N ARG A 16 12.78 -5.49 -0.58
CA ARG A 16 12.25 -4.16 -0.93
C ARG A 16 10.75 -4.19 -1.20
N ALA A 17 10.27 -5.16 -1.99
CA ALA A 17 8.84 -5.32 -2.27
C ALA A 17 8.02 -5.61 -0.99
N GLU A 18 8.59 -6.38 -0.04
CA GLU A 18 7.94 -6.65 1.26
C GLU A 18 7.84 -5.39 2.12
N ARG A 19 8.90 -4.58 2.16
CA ARG A 19 8.87 -3.29 2.86
C ARG A 19 7.84 -2.36 2.25
N GLU A 20 7.80 -2.27 0.93
CA GLU A 20 6.84 -1.45 0.20
C GLU A 20 5.40 -1.88 0.51
N ALA A 21 5.08 -3.17 0.40
CA ALA A 21 3.75 -3.69 0.71
C ALA A 21 3.31 -3.39 2.15
N ARG A 22 4.24 -3.48 3.12
CA ARG A 22 3.98 -3.10 4.52
C ARG A 22 3.74 -1.60 4.68
N SER A 23 4.54 -0.76 4.03
CA SER A 23 4.35 0.69 4.05
C SER A 23 2.99 1.08 3.46
N GLN A 24 2.62 0.52 2.31
CA GLN A 24 1.33 0.78 1.67
C GLN A 24 0.15 0.31 2.52
N LEU A 25 0.28 -0.80 3.26
CA LEU A 25 -0.73 -1.20 4.24
C LEU A 25 -0.90 -0.17 5.36
N ALA A 26 0.21 0.36 5.89
CA ALA A 26 0.16 1.39 6.93
C ALA A 26 -0.46 2.70 6.41
N PHE A 27 -0.16 3.10 5.17
CA PHE A 27 -0.80 4.25 4.54
C PHE A 27 -2.29 4.05 4.31
N LEU A 28 -2.71 2.84 3.91
CA LEU A 28 -4.11 2.50 3.76
C LEU A 28 -4.86 2.63 5.10
N GLN A 29 -4.35 2.02 6.17
CA GLN A 29 -4.95 2.11 7.51
C GLN A 29 -5.04 3.56 8.00
N LYS A 30 -4.02 4.37 7.73
CA LYS A 30 -4.03 5.81 8.05
C LYS A 30 -5.12 6.55 7.27
N ALA A 31 -5.31 6.24 5.98
CA ALA A 31 -6.35 6.84 5.16
C ALA A 31 -7.76 6.43 5.61
N GLU A 32 -7.96 5.16 5.98
CA GLU A 32 -9.21 4.66 6.56
C GLU A 32 -9.57 5.41 7.85
N LYS A 33 -8.59 5.56 8.75
CA LYS A 33 -8.78 6.32 9.99
C LYS A 33 -9.12 7.79 9.71
N ALA A 34 -8.43 8.42 8.76
CA ALA A 34 -8.70 9.80 8.39
C ALA A 34 -10.11 9.99 7.80
N LYS A 35 -10.58 9.05 6.95
CA LYS A 35 -11.94 9.04 6.43
C LYS A 35 -12.97 8.87 7.55
N ALA A 36 -12.74 7.95 8.48
CA ALA A 36 -13.65 7.75 9.62
C ALA A 36 -13.76 9.03 10.46
N GLN A 37 -12.63 9.68 10.77
CA GLN A 37 -12.60 10.92 11.54
C GLN A 37 -13.26 12.09 10.82
N SER A 38 -13.10 12.22 9.49
CA SER A 38 -13.74 13.30 8.74
C SER A 38 -15.25 13.11 8.65
N VAL A 39 -15.72 11.87 8.45
CA VAL A 39 -17.15 11.53 8.48
C VAL A 39 -17.75 11.80 9.86
N GLU A 40 -17.08 11.37 10.93
CA GLU A 40 -17.53 11.65 12.29
C GLU A 40 -17.65 13.15 12.56
N SER A 41 -16.64 13.92 12.16
CA SER A 41 -16.63 15.39 12.30
C SER A 41 -17.77 16.05 11.53
N TYR A 42 -18.01 15.59 10.29
CA TYR A 42 -19.11 16.08 9.46
C TYR A 42 -20.48 15.78 10.10
N LEU A 43 -20.72 14.55 10.55
CA LEU A 43 -21.98 14.15 11.19
C LEU A 43 -22.20 14.81 12.55
N ALA A 44 -21.13 15.00 13.34
CA ALA A 44 -21.18 15.76 14.59
C ALA A 44 -21.57 17.22 14.32
N PHE A 45 -20.93 17.85 13.33
CA PHE A 45 -21.28 19.22 12.93
C PHE A 45 -22.70 19.33 12.40
N GLN A 46 -23.15 18.40 11.56
CA GLN A 46 -24.49 18.44 10.99
C GLN A 46 -25.60 18.37 12.07
N ARG A 47 -25.40 17.53 13.09
CA ARG A 47 -26.32 17.46 14.25
C ARG A 47 -26.38 18.79 14.99
N GLY A 48 -25.22 19.35 15.36
CA GLY A 48 -25.16 20.64 16.07
C GLY A 48 -25.61 21.84 15.23
N SER A 49 -25.32 21.84 13.93
CA SER A 49 -25.71 22.89 12.98
C SER A 49 -27.23 23.02 12.88
N ARG A 50 -27.95 21.90 12.86
CA ARG A 50 -29.42 21.91 12.83
C ARG A 50 -30.02 22.50 14.10
N GLU A 51 -29.50 22.12 15.26
CA GLU A 51 -29.93 22.67 16.56
C GLU A 51 -29.63 24.17 16.65
N GLU A 52 -28.45 24.59 16.19
CA GLU A 52 -28.03 25.98 16.18
C GLU A 52 -28.88 26.82 15.22
N GLN A 53 -29.17 26.34 14.01
CA GLN A 53 -30.08 27.01 13.08
C GLN A 53 -31.48 27.17 13.68
N GLN A 54 -31.99 26.15 14.38
CA GLN A 54 -33.28 26.22 15.08
C GLN A 54 -33.24 27.25 16.21
N ARG A 55 -32.17 27.28 17.00
CA ARG A 55 -31.96 28.27 18.07
C ARG A 55 -31.92 29.70 17.53
N LEU A 56 -31.15 29.92 16.47
CA LEU A 56 -31.04 31.20 15.78
C LEU A 56 -32.39 31.64 15.20
N PHE A 57 -33.16 30.72 14.62
CA PHE A 57 -34.50 31.02 14.11
C PHE A 57 -35.46 31.37 15.26
N ALA A 58 -35.54 30.54 16.30
CA ALA A 58 -36.44 30.75 17.44
C ALA A 58 -36.20 32.07 18.17
N ALA A 59 -34.95 32.57 18.21
CA ALA A 59 -34.61 33.86 18.80
C ALA A 59 -35.27 35.06 18.09
N HIS A 60 -35.68 34.91 16.83
CA HIS A 60 -36.19 36.01 16.00
C HIS A 60 -37.64 35.82 15.53
N VAL A 61 -38.22 34.62 15.68
CA VAL A 61 -39.61 34.36 15.32
C VAL A 61 -40.55 35.26 16.13
N GLY A 62 -41.45 35.96 15.43
CA GLY A 62 -42.46 36.81 16.05
C GLY A 62 -41.95 38.16 16.57
N GLN A 63 -40.67 38.48 16.36
CA GLN A 63 -40.08 39.77 16.75
C GLN A 63 -40.00 40.72 15.55
N LEU A 64 -40.23 42.01 15.79
CA LEU A 64 -39.86 43.09 14.86
C LEU A 64 -38.35 43.29 14.94
N ILE A 65 -37.62 42.66 14.03
CA ILE A 65 -36.17 42.81 13.86
C ILE A 65 -35.84 43.87 12.82
N ASP A 66 -34.83 44.68 13.10
CA ASP A 66 -34.30 45.63 12.13
C ASP A 66 -33.49 44.94 11.03
N CYS A 67 -33.21 45.66 9.94
CA CYS A 67 -32.49 45.10 8.79
C CYS A 67 -31.07 44.62 9.16
N ARG A 68 -30.41 45.27 10.12
CA ARG A 68 -29.03 44.93 10.53
C ARG A 68 -29.00 43.62 11.31
N ALA A 69 -29.94 43.41 12.22
CA ALA A 69 -30.10 42.17 12.97
C ALA A 69 -30.45 41.01 12.03
N LEU A 70 -31.31 41.24 11.04
CA LEU A 70 -31.64 40.24 10.02
C LEU A 70 -30.41 39.87 9.17
N GLU A 71 -29.60 40.84 8.75
CA GLU A 71 -28.35 40.58 8.04
C GLU A 71 -27.33 39.82 8.89
N HIS A 72 -27.22 40.16 10.17
CA HIS A 72 -26.35 39.43 11.09
C HIS A 72 -26.77 37.97 11.23
N TRP A 73 -28.07 37.73 11.42
CA TRP A 73 -28.63 36.38 11.46
C TRP A 73 -28.37 35.61 10.16
N ARG A 74 -28.61 36.23 9.00
CA ARG A 74 -28.29 35.62 7.69
C ARG A 74 -26.82 35.23 7.59
N ARG A 75 -25.91 36.09 8.04
CA ARG A 75 -24.46 35.77 8.06
C ARG A 75 -24.15 34.58 8.96
N GLN A 76 -24.76 34.49 10.13
CA GLN A 76 -24.55 33.33 11.03
C GLN A 76 -25.01 32.01 10.38
N VAL A 77 -26.17 32.01 9.73
CA VAL A 77 -26.66 30.83 9.00
C VAL A 77 -25.75 30.50 7.81
N SER A 78 -25.29 31.51 7.06
CA SER A 78 -24.33 31.31 5.96
C SER A 78 -23.02 30.69 6.43
N LEU A 79 -22.45 31.16 7.55
CA LEU A 79 -21.22 30.60 8.13
C LEU A 79 -21.37 29.13 8.52
N LEU A 80 -22.54 28.73 9.03
CA LEU A 80 -22.84 27.32 9.31
C LEU A 80 -22.83 26.49 8.01
N GLY A 81 -23.46 27.00 6.95
CA GLY A 81 -23.47 26.35 5.63
C GLY A 81 -22.08 26.24 5.00
N GLU A 82 -21.27 27.30 5.07
CA GLU A 82 -19.88 27.30 4.60
C GLU A 82 -19.03 26.27 5.35
N ARG A 83 -19.22 26.17 6.67
CA ARG A 83 -18.52 25.17 7.49
C ARG A 83 -18.96 23.75 7.16
N GLU A 84 -20.26 23.52 6.94
CA GLU A 84 -20.79 22.22 6.52
C GLU A 84 -20.18 21.80 5.17
N ALA A 85 -20.20 22.71 4.18
CA ALA A 85 -19.64 22.47 2.86
C ALA A 85 -18.12 22.18 2.93
N SER A 86 -17.39 22.91 3.77
CA SER A 86 -15.95 22.67 4.01
C SER A 86 -15.69 21.27 4.58
N LEU A 87 -16.46 20.85 5.60
CA LEU A 87 -16.33 19.52 6.20
C LEU A 87 -16.73 18.42 5.22
N HIS A 88 -17.79 18.62 4.46
CA HIS A 88 -18.19 17.69 3.39
C HIS A 88 -17.10 17.55 2.33
N GLY A 89 -16.49 18.65 1.89
CA GLY A 89 -15.35 18.64 0.98
C GLY A 89 -14.16 17.86 1.52
N GLN A 90 -13.90 17.91 2.84
CA GLN A 90 -12.86 17.09 3.48
C GLN A 90 -13.19 15.60 3.46
N VAL A 91 -14.45 15.22 3.64
CA VAL A 91 -14.90 13.81 3.51
C VAL A 91 -14.63 13.30 2.10
N VAL A 92 -15.04 14.05 1.08
CA VAL A 92 -14.80 13.70 -0.33
C VAL A 92 -13.30 13.56 -0.61
N ALA A 93 -12.48 14.52 -0.16
CA ALA A 93 -11.03 14.46 -0.35
C ALA A 93 -10.39 13.23 0.34
N CYS A 94 -10.88 12.87 1.53
CA CYS A 94 -10.43 11.67 2.25
C CYS A 94 -10.86 10.38 1.53
N GLU A 95 -12.05 10.35 0.95
CA GLU A 95 -12.54 9.22 0.17
C GLU A 95 -11.72 8.99 -1.11
N GLU A 96 -11.42 10.04 -1.85
CA GLU A 96 -10.53 9.95 -3.01
C GLU A 96 -9.11 9.50 -2.61
N ALA A 97 -8.59 10.05 -1.50
CA ALA A 97 -7.29 9.64 -0.98
C ALA A 97 -7.29 8.15 -0.60
N LEU A 98 -8.35 7.66 0.04
CA LEU A 98 -8.52 6.25 0.38
C LEU A 98 -8.55 5.37 -0.88
N ALA A 99 -9.29 5.77 -1.92
CA ALA A 99 -9.34 5.03 -3.19
C ALA A 99 -7.96 4.95 -3.87
N ARG A 100 -7.18 6.04 -3.84
CA ARG A 100 -5.79 6.05 -4.32
C ARG A 100 -4.90 5.09 -3.52
N GLN A 101 -5.03 5.10 -2.19
CA GLN A 101 -4.25 4.20 -1.32
C GLN A 101 -4.63 2.72 -1.49
N HIS A 102 -5.91 2.40 -1.71
CA HIS A 102 -6.31 1.03 -2.04
C HIS A 102 -5.65 0.53 -3.32
N THR A 103 -5.67 1.35 -4.36
CA THR A 103 -5.01 1.02 -5.63
C THR A 103 -3.51 0.81 -5.44
N ALA A 104 -2.84 1.71 -4.71
CA ALA A 104 -1.40 1.60 -4.42
C ALA A 104 -1.07 0.32 -3.62
N HIS A 105 -1.89 -0.01 -2.62
CA HIS A 105 -1.73 -1.23 -1.84
C HIS A 105 -1.89 -2.49 -2.71
N GLN A 106 -2.91 -2.54 -3.56
CA GLN A 106 -3.12 -3.66 -4.49
C GLN A 106 -1.94 -3.83 -5.46
N GLN A 107 -1.43 -2.73 -6.01
CA GLN A 107 -0.26 -2.75 -6.89
C GLN A 107 1.00 -3.26 -6.16
N ALA A 108 1.25 -2.81 -4.93
CA ALA A 108 2.37 -3.28 -4.13
C ALA A 108 2.27 -4.77 -3.77
N GLN A 109 1.07 -5.27 -3.46
CA GLN A 109 0.81 -6.69 -3.23
C GLN A 109 1.05 -7.53 -4.49
N ALA A 110 0.55 -7.07 -5.65
CA ALA A 110 0.77 -7.74 -6.92
C ALA A 110 2.27 -7.79 -7.28
N GLN A 111 3.00 -6.68 -7.07
CA GLN A 111 4.44 -6.63 -7.29
C GLN A 111 5.21 -7.56 -6.34
N LEU A 112 4.79 -7.65 -5.08
CA LEU A 112 5.36 -8.58 -4.11
C LEU A 112 5.16 -10.03 -4.56
N ALA A 113 3.94 -10.42 -4.93
CA ALA A 113 3.63 -11.75 -5.44
C ALA A 113 4.47 -12.10 -6.68
N GLN A 114 4.55 -11.19 -7.66
CA GLN A 114 5.37 -11.39 -8.84
C GLN A 114 6.87 -11.51 -8.51
N THR A 115 7.35 -10.74 -7.55
CA THR A 115 8.76 -10.77 -7.12
C THR A 115 9.10 -12.08 -6.41
N ARG A 116 8.18 -12.61 -5.59
CA ARG A 116 8.29 -13.93 -4.96
C ARG A 116 8.38 -15.02 -6.02
N GLN A 117 7.43 -15.06 -6.95
CA GLN A 117 7.43 -16.02 -8.06
C GLN A 117 8.74 -15.99 -8.85
N LYS A 118 9.22 -14.80 -9.24
CA LYS A 118 10.49 -14.63 -9.96
C LYS A 118 11.72 -15.09 -9.16
N ARG A 119 11.68 -15.00 -7.83
CA ARG A 119 12.75 -15.49 -6.96
C ARG A 119 12.69 -17.01 -6.87
N ASP A 120 11.52 -17.59 -6.70
CA ASP A 120 11.36 -19.04 -6.56
C ASP A 120 11.73 -19.78 -7.85
N SER A 121 11.30 -19.27 -9.01
CA SER A 121 11.76 -19.79 -10.30
C SER A 121 13.27 -19.68 -10.48
N PHE A 122 13.89 -18.61 -9.97
CA PHE A 122 15.35 -18.48 -10.02
C PHE A 122 16.06 -19.49 -9.11
N VAL A 123 15.50 -19.77 -7.93
CA VAL A 123 16.03 -20.80 -7.04
C VAL A 123 15.98 -22.18 -7.69
N GLN A 124 14.85 -22.54 -8.32
CA GLN A 124 14.71 -23.79 -9.07
C GLN A 124 15.78 -23.92 -10.16
N LEU A 125 15.94 -22.89 -10.99
CA LEU A 125 16.97 -22.88 -12.05
C LEU A 125 18.39 -23.01 -11.52
N ARG A 126 18.69 -22.37 -10.38
CA ARG A 126 20.00 -22.49 -9.73
C ARG A 126 20.25 -23.90 -9.24
N ASP A 127 19.25 -24.52 -8.62
CA ASP A 127 19.37 -25.86 -8.04
C ASP A 127 19.53 -26.91 -9.16
N GLU A 128 18.80 -26.77 -10.27
CA GLU A 128 19.00 -27.58 -11.48
C GLU A 128 20.41 -27.42 -12.07
N ALA A 129 20.92 -26.18 -12.14
CA ALA A 129 22.26 -25.90 -12.65
C ALA A 129 23.34 -26.55 -11.77
N HIS A 130 23.17 -26.50 -10.44
CA HIS A 130 24.06 -27.18 -9.50
C HIS A 130 24.01 -28.70 -9.63
N GLN A 131 22.83 -29.30 -9.77
CA GLN A 131 22.70 -30.74 -10.00
C GLN A 131 23.35 -31.18 -11.31
N ARG A 132 23.19 -30.42 -12.40
CA ARG A 132 23.85 -30.71 -13.68
C ARG A 132 25.38 -30.61 -13.57
N ALA A 133 25.88 -29.58 -12.87
CA ALA A 133 27.31 -29.42 -12.64
C ALA A 133 27.90 -30.57 -11.81
N ALA A 134 27.19 -31.03 -10.77
CA ALA A 134 27.58 -32.17 -9.95
C ALA A 134 27.66 -33.46 -10.79
N ARG A 135 26.62 -33.78 -11.58
CA ARG A 135 26.61 -34.95 -12.47
C ARG A 135 27.75 -34.92 -13.49
N LEU A 136 28.03 -33.75 -14.08
CA LEU A 136 29.14 -33.60 -15.01
C LEU A 136 30.51 -33.80 -14.32
N ALA A 137 30.65 -33.39 -13.06
CA ALA A 137 31.85 -33.64 -12.29
C ALA A 137 32.02 -35.14 -11.98
N GLU A 138 30.94 -35.83 -11.60
CA GLU A 138 30.91 -37.28 -11.39
C GLU A 138 31.32 -38.04 -12.66
N CYS A 139 30.70 -37.74 -13.80
CA CYS A 139 31.07 -38.40 -15.07
C CYS A 139 32.53 -38.14 -15.48
N ARG A 140 33.07 -36.95 -15.20
CA ARG A 140 34.49 -36.66 -15.46
C ARG A 140 35.40 -37.48 -14.56
N GLN A 141 35.08 -37.60 -13.28
CA GLN A 141 35.83 -38.44 -12.36
C GLN A 141 35.79 -39.92 -12.76
N GLU A 142 34.64 -40.42 -13.20
CA GLU A 142 34.51 -41.79 -13.72
C GLU A 142 35.40 -42.02 -14.95
N LEU A 143 35.38 -41.10 -15.92
CA LEU A 143 36.24 -41.15 -17.11
C LEU A 143 37.73 -41.10 -16.75
N GLU A 144 38.13 -40.19 -15.85
CA GLU A 144 39.52 -40.09 -15.37
C GLU A 144 39.97 -41.41 -14.71
N LEU A 145 39.10 -42.06 -13.91
CA LEU A 145 39.38 -43.35 -13.29
C LEU A 145 39.51 -44.48 -14.33
N GLU A 146 38.67 -44.49 -15.37
CA GLU A 146 38.76 -45.45 -16.47
C GLU A 146 40.05 -45.26 -17.28
N GLU A 147 40.40 -44.02 -17.62
CA GLU A 147 41.67 -43.69 -18.29
C GLU A 147 42.87 -44.15 -17.46
N HIS A 148 42.87 -43.87 -16.15
CA HIS A 148 43.90 -44.34 -15.23
C HIS A 148 43.98 -45.87 -15.16
N ARG A 149 42.86 -46.60 -15.22
CA ARG A 149 42.87 -48.07 -15.25
C ARG A 149 43.43 -48.62 -16.56
N LEU A 150 43.06 -48.00 -17.69
CA LEU A 150 43.49 -48.43 -19.03
C LEU A 150 44.97 -48.10 -19.28
N HIS A 151 45.47 -46.99 -18.75
CA HIS A 151 46.83 -46.49 -19.03
C HIS A 151 47.81 -46.74 -17.87
N GLY A 152 47.32 -46.94 -16.64
CA GLY A 152 48.11 -47.30 -15.46
C GLY A 152 48.38 -48.80 -15.31
N GLY A 153 47.80 -49.65 -16.18
CA GLY A 153 48.14 -51.08 -16.29
C GLY A 153 49.40 -51.37 -17.12
N LEU A 154 50.07 -50.32 -17.65
CA LEU A 154 51.33 -50.42 -18.38
C LEU A 154 52.49 -49.88 -17.54
N GLN A 155 52.86 -50.61 -16.50
CA GLN A 155 54.25 -50.66 -16.06
C GLN A 155 54.62 -52.11 -15.68
N PRO A 156 55.63 -52.73 -16.32
CA PRO A 156 56.42 -53.78 -15.66
C PRO A 156 57.22 -53.20 -14.49
#